data_AF-A0A928E0L9-F1
#
_entry.id   AF-A0A928E0L9-F1
#
_cell.length_a   1.000
_cell.length_b   1.000
_cell.length_c   1.000
_cell.angle_alpha   90.00
_cell.angle_beta   90.00
_cell.angle_gamma   90.00
#
_symmetry.space_group_name_H-M   'P 1'
#
loop_
_entity.id
_entity.type
_entity.pdbx_description
1 polymer ?
#
loop_
_entity_poly.entity_id
_entity_poly.type
_entity_poly.pdbx_seq_one_letter_code
_entity_poly.pdbx_strand_id
1 'polypeptide(L)'
;MKSVSLNTFPPKEVLSELNQFAERIVGREFHQMGYPFDQEVNLHGFYQWLIETKLCDVTLINVGDPFKTEWDMLESDEFERRCLGFLARSFGFPE
;
A
#
# COMPACT_ATOMS: atom_id res chain seq x y z
N MET A 1 -25.76 2.41 -7.91
CA MET A 1 -24.61 1.49 -7.89
C MET A 1 -25.12 0.12 -7.49
N LYS A 2 -24.85 -0.95 -8.25
CA LYS A 2 -25.26 -2.30 -7.83
C LYS A 2 -24.34 -2.73 -6.68
N SER A 3 -24.89 -3.02 -5.51
CA SER A 3 -24.11 -3.60 -4.42
C SER A 3 -23.84 -5.07 -4.76
N VAL A 4 -22.63 -5.36 -5.24
CA VAL A 4 -22.16 -6.74 -5.34
C VAL A 4 -21.64 -7.11 -3.95
N SER A 5 -22.38 -7.95 -3.24
CA SER A 5 -21.88 -8.56 -2.01
C SER A 5 -21.02 -9.76 -2.40
N LEU A 6 -19.73 -9.53 -2.60
CA LEU A 6 -18.78 -10.63 -2.71
C LEU A 6 -18.66 -11.28 -1.32
N ASN A 7 -18.56 -12.61 -1.27
CA ASN A 7 -18.17 -13.28 -0.04
C ASN A 7 -16.70 -12.93 0.17
N THR A 8 -16.43 -11.93 1.01
CA THR A 8 -15.11 -11.28 1.13
C THR A 8 -14.07 -12.15 1.81
N PHE A 9 -14.49 -13.28 2.39
CA PHE A 9 -13.62 -14.19 3.12
C PHE A 9 -13.41 -15.49 2.35
N PRO A 10 -12.16 -15.96 2.18
CA PRO A 10 -11.88 -17.24 1.53
C PRO A 10 -12.59 -18.42 2.21
N PRO A 11 -12.93 -19.49 1.48
CA PRO A 11 -13.35 -20.76 2.08
C PRO A 11 -12.34 -21.25 3.12
N LYS A 12 -12.80 -22.04 4.11
CA LYS A 12 -11.96 -22.46 5.25
C LYS A 12 -10.69 -23.19 4.83
N GLU A 13 -10.79 -24.03 3.82
CA GLU A 13 -9.69 -24.82 3.28
C GLU A 13 -8.64 -23.90 2.66
N VAL A 14 -9.08 -22.90 1.89
CA VAL A 14 -8.21 -21.89 1.27
C VAL A 14 -7.57 -21.01 2.34
N LEU A 15 -8.34 -20.58 3.35
CA LEU A 15 -7.80 -19.79 4.46
C LEU A 15 -6.72 -20.57 5.23
N SER A 16 -6.92 -21.87 5.46
CA SER A 16 -5.93 -22.73 6.10
C SER A 16 -4.63 -22.77 5.30
N GLU A 17 -4.73 -22.89 3.97
CA GLU A 17 -3.56 -22.86 3.09
C GLU A 17 -2.85 -21.49 3.13
N LEU A 18 -3.60 -20.39 3.07
CA LEU A 18 -3.06 -19.03 3.18
C LEU A 18 -2.34 -18.79 4.51
N ASN A 19 -2.89 -19.28 5.63
CA ASN A 19 -2.28 -19.16 6.94
C ASN A 19 -0.98 -19.97 7.05
N GLN A 20 -0.99 -21.22 6.59
CA GLN A 20 0.23 -22.06 6.56
C GLN A 20 1.31 -21.44 5.67
N PHE A 21 0.91 -20.86 4.53
CA PHE A 21 1.82 -20.14 3.66
C PHE A 21 2.42 -18.93 4.38
N ALA A 22 1.59 -18.09 5.01
CA ALA A 22 2.04 -16.90 5.74
C ALA A 22 3.02 -17.26 6.87
N GLU A 23 2.68 -18.24 7.70
CA GLU A 23 3.55 -18.75 8.78
C GLU A 23 4.92 -19.18 8.25
N ARG A 24 4.93 -19.93 7.14
CA ARG A 24 6.18 -20.39 6.50
C ARG A 24 7.03 -19.23 5.97
N ILE A 25 6.42 -18.19 5.42
CA ILE A 25 7.17 -17.02 4.89
C ILE A 25 7.72 -16.19 6.04
N VAL A 26 6.90 -15.87 7.04
CA VAL A 26 7.31 -15.09 8.21
C VAL A 26 8.45 -15.79 8.96
N GLY A 27 8.35 -17.10 9.19
CA GLY A 27 9.42 -17.89 9.82
C GLY A 27 10.72 -17.98 9.01
N ARG A 28 10.75 -17.46 7.78
CA ARG A 28 11.92 -17.44 6.89
C ARG A 28 12.43 -16.03 6.61
N GLU A 29 11.95 -15.00 7.30
CA GLU A 29 12.29 -13.59 7.05
C GLU A 29 13.82 -13.35 6.94
N PHE A 30 14.62 -13.97 7.81
CA PHE A 30 16.08 -13.82 7.84
C PHE A 30 16.83 -14.56 6.72
N HIS A 31 16.16 -15.34 5.87
CA HIS A 31 16.80 -16.04 4.76
C HIS A 31 17.00 -15.15 3.52
N GLN A 32 16.59 -13.90 3.57
CA GLN A 32 16.58 -12.95 2.45
C GLN A 32 17.82 -12.05 2.40
N MET A 33 18.98 -12.62 2.71
CA MET A 33 20.27 -11.91 2.66
C MET A 33 20.79 -11.76 1.22
N GLY A 34 21.44 -10.63 0.94
CA GLY A 34 22.17 -10.40 -0.32
C GLY A 34 21.39 -9.68 -1.44
N TYR A 35 20.16 -9.26 -1.16
CA TYR A 35 19.37 -8.42 -2.07
C TYR A 35 19.16 -7.02 -1.48
N PRO A 36 19.10 -5.97 -2.33
CA PRO A 36 18.99 -4.59 -1.87
C PRO A 36 17.53 -4.22 -1.56
N PHE A 37 17.03 -4.64 -0.40
CA PHE A 37 15.77 -4.16 0.16
C PHE A 37 15.84 -4.07 1.68
N ASP A 38 15.03 -3.19 2.23
CA ASP A 38 14.86 -3.05 3.67
C ASP A 38 14.03 -4.22 4.20
N GLN A 39 14.61 -5.00 5.13
CA GLN A 39 13.89 -6.08 5.82
C GLN A 39 13.04 -5.54 6.98
N GLU A 40 13.38 -4.35 7.49
CA GLU A 40 12.64 -3.68 8.55
C GLU A 40 11.60 -2.73 7.94
N VAL A 41 10.37 -3.21 7.79
CA VAL A 41 9.29 -2.43 7.17
C VAL A 41 8.39 -1.72 8.20
N ASN A 42 8.28 -2.22 9.45
CA ASN A 42 7.50 -1.60 10.56
C ASN A 42 6.13 -0.98 10.18
N LEU A 43 5.43 -1.54 9.19
CA LEU A 43 4.19 -0.98 8.61
C LEU A 43 2.91 -1.35 9.38
N HIS A 44 3.01 -2.05 10.51
CA HIS A 44 1.83 -2.53 11.24
C HIS A 44 0.83 -1.41 11.56
N GLY A 45 1.32 -0.29 12.11
CA GLY A 45 0.47 0.86 12.44
C GLY A 45 -0.13 1.52 11.21
N PHE A 46 0.58 1.55 10.08
CA PHE A 46 0.05 2.06 8.81
C PHE A 46 -1.11 1.20 8.29
N TYR A 47 -0.95 -0.14 8.28
CA TYR A 47 -2.02 -1.04 7.85
C TYR A 47 -3.23 -0.98 8.77
N GLN A 48 -3.01 -0.81 10.08
CA GLN A 48 -4.11 -0.59 11.03
C GLN A 48 -4.87 0.69 10.69
N TRP A 49 -4.18 1.82 10.51
CA TRP A 49 -4.80 3.09 10.08
C TRP A 49 -5.56 2.94 8.75
N LEU A 50 -5.00 2.18 7.78
CA LEU A 50 -5.62 1.96 6.47
C LEU A 50 -6.96 1.19 6.58
N ILE A 51 -7.01 0.17 7.44
CA ILE A 51 -8.22 -0.60 7.72
C ILE A 51 -9.24 0.25 8.50
N GLU A 52 -8.81 0.96 9.54
CA GLU A 52 -9.67 1.77 10.40
C GLU A 52 -10.35 2.92 9.64
N THR A 53 -9.63 3.52 8.69
CA THR A 53 -10.17 4.57 7.80
C THR A 53 -11.01 4.03 6.65
N LYS A 54 -11.03 2.70 6.44
CA LYS A 54 -11.62 2.03 5.27
C LYS A 54 -11.06 2.48 3.93
N LEU A 55 -9.90 3.13 3.93
CA LEU A 55 -9.24 3.54 2.69
C LEU A 55 -8.85 2.31 1.84
N CYS A 56 -8.62 1.15 2.47
CA CYS A 56 -8.43 -0.13 1.79
C CYS A 56 -9.63 -0.59 0.94
N ASP A 57 -10.83 -0.05 1.16
CA ASP A 57 -12.05 -0.39 0.41
C ASP A 57 -12.29 0.58 -0.77
N VAL A 58 -11.40 1.56 -0.96
CA VAL A 58 -11.53 2.61 -1.97
C VAL A 58 -10.47 2.43 -3.06
N THR A 59 -10.91 2.43 -4.32
CA THR A 59 -9.98 2.49 -5.45
C THR A 59 -9.54 3.93 -5.66
N LEU A 60 -8.30 4.24 -5.25
CA LEU A 60 -7.65 5.52 -5.51
C LEU A 60 -7.04 5.55 -6.92
N ILE A 61 -6.98 6.73 -7.53
CA ILE A 61 -6.43 6.93 -8.87
C ILE A 61 -5.68 8.26 -8.98
N ASN A 62 -4.35 8.20 -9.03
CA ASN A 62 -3.48 9.35 -9.31
C ASN A 62 -3.13 9.37 -10.81
N VAL A 63 -4.12 9.49 -11.70
CA VAL A 63 -3.85 9.51 -13.15
C VAL A 63 -3.40 10.89 -13.61
N GLY A 64 -2.35 10.94 -14.42
CA GLY A 64 -1.87 12.17 -15.05
C GLY A 64 -0.79 12.88 -14.25
N ASP A 65 -0.67 14.19 -14.46
CA ASP A 65 0.31 15.04 -13.77
C ASP A 65 -0.11 15.25 -12.29
N PRO A 66 0.76 15.03 -11.30
CA PRO A 66 0.45 15.31 -9.90
C PRO A 66 0.22 16.80 -9.59
N PHE A 67 0.54 17.72 -10.50
CA PHE A 67 0.25 19.17 -10.40
C PHE A 67 -1.00 19.60 -11.18
N LYS A 68 -1.76 18.66 -11.73
CA LYS A 68 -3.02 18.96 -12.40
C LYS A 68 -3.98 19.68 -11.45
N THR A 69 -4.63 20.72 -11.97
CA THR A 69 -5.64 21.50 -11.22
C THR A 69 -7.07 21.11 -11.58
N GLU A 70 -7.24 20.38 -12.69
CA GLU A 70 -8.54 20.05 -13.27
C GLU A 70 -8.79 18.54 -13.17
N TRP A 71 -8.95 18.04 -11.94
CA TRP A 71 -9.34 16.65 -11.72
C TRP A 71 -9.96 16.48 -10.32
N ASP A 72 -11.25 16.16 -10.26
CA ASP A 72 -11.98 15.93 -9.00
C ASP A 72 -12.37 14.44 -8.89
N MET A 73 -11.38 13.59 -8.62
CA MET A 73 -11.56 12.15 -8.40
C MET A 73 -10.91 11.75 -7.07
N LEU A 74 -11.05 10.48 -6.67
CA LEU A 74 -10.43 9.95 -5.47
C LEU A 74 -8.92 9.76 -5.70
N GLU A 75 -8.15 10.81 -5.46
CA GLU A 75 -6.69 10.88 -5.66
C GLU A 75 -5.93 11.13 -4.35
N SER A 76 -4.60 11.03 -4.42
CA SER A 76 -3.68 11.38 -3.33
C SER A 76 -2.47 12.20 -3.83
N ASP A 77 -2.64 12.95 -4.91
CA ASP A 77 -1.67 13.82 -5.55
C ASP A 77 -1.03 14.80 -4.56
N GLU A 78 -1.75 15.29 -3.55
CA GLU A 78 -1.16 16.14 -2.49
C GLU A 78 0.01 15.45 -1.80
N PHE A 79 -0.16 14.18 -1.42
CA PHE A 79 0.89 13.41 -0.77
C PHE A 79 1.97 12.99 -1.78
N GLU A 80 1.62 12.71 -3.03
CA GLU A 80 2.58 12.46 -4.09
C GLU A 80 3.53 13.65 -4.29
N ARG A 81 2.99 14.88 -4.40
CA ARG A 81 3.80 16.11 -4.51
C ARG A 81 4.72 16.29 -3.31
N ARG A 82 4.26 15.98 -2.09
CA ARG A 82 5.09 16.04 -0.87
C ARG A 82 6.23 15.03 -0.89
N CYS A 83 5.98 13.81 -1.37
CA CYS A 83 7.01 12.77 -1.55
C CYS A 83 8.03 13.20 -2.62
N LEU A 84 7.57 13.70 -3.76
CA LEU A 84 8.43 14.24 -4.82
C LEU A 84 9.32 15.36 -4.28
N GLY A 85 8.75 16.32 -3.55
CA GLY A 85 9.53 17.41 -2.95
C GLY A 85 10.55 16.92 -1.92
N PHE A 86 10.19 15.91 -1.10
CA PHE A 86 11.14 15.29 -0.18
C PHE A 86 12.32 14.64 -0.91
N LEU A 87 12.05 13.82 -1.93
CA LEU A 87 13.09 13.14 -2.70
C LEU A 87 13.93 14.11 -3.53
N ALA A 88 13.29 15.06 -4.22
CA ALA A 88 13.97 16.05 -5.05
C ALA A 88 15.05 16.82 -4.27
N ARG A 89 14.73 17.23 -3.03
CA ARG A 89 15.72 17.85 -2.12
C ARG A 89 16.87 16.92 -1.76
N SER A 90 16.62 15.63 -1.55
CA SER A 90 17.69 14.64 -1.30
C SER A 90 18.65 14.47 -2.48
N PHE A 91 18.21 14.80 -3.70
CA PHE A 91 19.03 14.77 -4.92
C PHE A 91 19.56 16.15 -5.34
N GLY A 92 19.32 17.21 -4.55
CA GLY A 92 19.82 18.56 -4.82
C GLY A 92 19.08 19.34 -5.90
N PHE A 93 17.87 18.91 -6.28
CA PHE A 93 17.01 19.70 -7.15
C PHE A 93 16.42 20.90 -6.38
N PRO A 94 16.24 22.05 -7.04
CA PRO A 94 15.51 23.18 -6.47
C PRO A 94 14.03 22.83 -6.27
N GLU A 95 13.37 23.55 -5.35
CA GLU A 95 11.92 23.47 -5.15
C GLU A 95 11.12 23.95 -6.38
#